data_AF-A0A3D0JTV8-F1
#
_entry.id   AF-A0A3D0JTV8-F1
#
_cell.length_a   1.000
_cell.length_b   1.000
_cell.length_c   1.000
_cell.angle_alpha   90.00
_cell.angle_beta   90.00
_cell.angle_gamma   90.00
#
_symmetry.space_group_name_H-M   'P 1'
#
loop_
_entity.id
_entity.type
_entity.pdbx_description
1 polymer ?
#
loop_
_entity_poly.entity_id
_entity_poly.type
_entity_poly.pdbx_seq_one_letter_code
_entity_poly.pdbx_strand_id
1 'polypeptide(L)'
;MRQPDIEIYLKDAERDAVAQWLGEALGPCSAWQQKGQTFKCQAGDVPVTWLPKAVGKWHSLYLESDAPPWADDLACARAAHAALGVQVRCAPGTWVEDESDEEADRWIKVDADGESEIIWRTD
;
A
#
# COMPACT_ATOMS: atom_id res chain seq x y z
N MET A 1 -14.21 -2.56 -13.13
CA MET A 1 -12.89 -2.43 -13.78
C MET A 1 -11.86 -2.56 -12.68
N ARG A 2 -10.72 -3.20 -12.96
CA ARG A 2 -9.65 -3.44 -11.99
C ARG A 2 -8.73 -2.22 -11.98
N GLN A 3 -8.24 -1.80 -10.82
CA GLN A 3 -7.17 -0.79 -10.74
C GLN A 3 -5.87 -1.39 -11.30
N PRO A 4 -5.16 -0.68 -12.19
CA PRO A 4 -3.88 -1.12 -12.78
C PRO A 4 -2.69 -0.94 -11.82
N ASP A 5 -2.94 -0.32 -10.67
CA ASP A 5 -1.96 -0.04 -9.65
C ASP A 5 -2.57 -0.26 -8.26
N ILE A 6 -1.71 -0.59 -7.30
CA ILE A 6 -2.10 -0.69 -5.89
C ILE A 6 -1.27 0.28 -5.09
N GLU A 7 -1.92 1.11 -4.28
CA GLU A 7 -1.26 1.95 -3.28
C GLU A 7 -1.86 1.75 -1.88
N ILE A 8 -1.02 1.32 -0.94
CA ILE A 8 -1.40 1.17 0.46
C ILE A 8 -0.40 1.88 1.38
N TYR A 9 -0.89 2.36 2.51
CA TYR A 9 -0.11 3.04 3.53
C TYR A 9 -0.02 2.15 4.77
N LEU A 10 1.20 1.79 5.17
CA LEU A 10 1.45 0.92 6.31
C LEU A 10 2.00 1.71 7.48
N LYS A 11 1.40 1.55 8.66
CA LYS A 11 1.82 2.27 9.86
C LYS A 11 3.00 1.55 10.53
N ASP A 12 4.15 2.24 10.63
CA ASP A 12 5.32 1.79 11.39
C ASP A 12 5.82 0.38 10.98
N ALA A 13 5.64 0.03 9.70
CA ALA A 13 5.99 -1.29 9.19
C ALA A 13 7.48 -1.40 8.87
N GLU A 14 8.10 -2.52 9.24
CA GLU A 14 9.48 -2.81 8.88
C GLU A 14 9.60 -3.25 7.43
N ARG A 15 10.50 -2.62 6.65
CA ARG A 15 10.68 -2.92 5.23
C ARG A 15 11.06 -4.38 4.98
N ASP A 16 11.84 -4.99 5.89
CA ASP A 16 12.26 -6.39 5.72
C ASP A 16 11.09 -7.35 5.92
N ALA A 17 10.17 -7.06 6.85
CA ALA A 17 8.92 -7.81 7.00
C ALA A 17 8.01 -7.63 5.77
N VAL A 18 7.93 -6.41 5.22
CA VAL A 18 7.21 -6.14 3.97
C VAL A 18 7.82 -6.91 2.80
N ALA A 19 9.15 -6.94 2.68
CA ALA A 19 9.84 -7.68 1.63
C ALA A 19 9.63 -9.19 1.75
N GLN A 20 9.61 -9.73 2.97
CA GLN A 20 9.28 -11.14 3.20
C GLN A 20 7.85 -11.46 2.75
N TRP A 21 6.87 -10.66 3.19
CA TRP A 21 5.47 -10.85 2.81
C TRP A 21 5.25 -10.73 1.29
N LEU A 22 5.84 -9.73 0.64
CA LEU A 22 5.81 -9.61 -0.83
C LEU A 22 6.47 -10.82 -1.51
N GLY A 23 7.57 -11.31 -0.92
CA GLY A 23 8.23 -12.56 -1.29
C GLY A 23 7.29 -13.77 -1.34
N GLU A 24 6.47 -13.91 -0.31
CA GLU A 24 5.48 -14.99 -0.17
C GLU A 24 4.27 -14.81 -1.10
N ALA A 25 3.81 -13.58 -1.31
CA ALA A 25 2.60 -13.27 -2.07
C ALA A 25 2.83 -13.17 -3.59
N LEU A 26 3.96 -12.63 -4.03
CA LEU A 26 4.26 -12.28 -5.43
C LEU A 26 5.46 -13.04 -5.99
N GLY A 27 6.32 -13.58 -5.12
CA GLY A 27 7.62 -14.12 -5.47
C GLY A 27 8.77 -13.27 -4.89
N PRO A 28 9.99 -13.83 -4.86
CA PRO A 28 11.11 -13.25 -4.12
C PRO A 28 11.42 -11.81 -4.56
N CYS A 29 11.70 -10.95 -3.58
CA CYS A 29 12.14 -9.60 -3.87
C CYS A 29 13.58 -9.56 -4.38
N SER A 30 13.82 -8.80 -5.45
CA SER A 30 15.16 -8.40 -5.86
C SER A 30 15.78 -7.43 -4.85
N ALA A 31 17.09 -7.18 -4.99
CA ALA A 31 17.80 -6.27 -4.09
C ALA A 31 17.22 -4.85 -4.16
N TRP A 32 16.76 -4.33 -3.03
CA TRP A 32 16.22 -2.97 -2.93
C TRP A 32 17.26 -1.93 -3.33
N GLN A 33 16.89 -1.08 -4.30
CA GLN A 33 17.70 0.02 -4.79
C GLN A 33 17.13 1.34 -4.28
N GLN A 34 17.96 2.15 -3.61
CA GLN A 34 17.56 3.49 -3.19
C GLN A 34 17.57 4.45 -4.40
N LYS A 35 16.49 5.20 -4.58
CA LYS A 35 16.32 6.25 -5.58
C LYS A 35 15.73 7.49 -4.89
N GLY A 36 16.61 8.39 -4.47
CA GLY A 36 16.25 9.54 -3.65
C GLY A 36 15.70 9.09 -2.29
N GLN A 37 14.45 9.46 -2.01
CA GLN A 37 13.75 9.08 -0.78
C GLN A 37 13.04 7.72 -0.90
N THR A 38 12.87 7.21 -2.12
CA THR A 38 12.19 5.93 -2.37
C THR A 38 13.17 4.77 -2.44
N PHE A 39 12.67 3.57 -2.18
CA PHE A 39 13.35 2.31 -2.43
C PHE A 39 12.55 1.53 -3.45
N LYS A 40 13.22 0.92 -4.43
CA LYS A 40 12.57 0.15 -5.48
C LYS A 40 13.12 -1.26 -5.54
N CYS A 41 12.26 -2.24 -5.78
CA CYS A 41 12.63 -3.61 -6.09
C CYS A 41 11.63 -4.21 -7.08
N GLN A 42 11.83 -5.49 -7.42
CA GLN A 42 10.81 -6.31 -8.05
C GLN A 42 10.47 -7.46 -7.11
N ALA A 43 9.18 -7.72 -6.90
CA ALA A 43 8.68 -8.91 -6.20
C ALA A 43 8.05 -9.84 -7.24
N GLY A 44 8.72 -10.94 -7.56
CA GLY A 44 8.42 -11.67 -8.80
C GLY A 44 8.58 -10.74 -10.01
N ASP A 45 7.53 -10.61 -10.81
CA ASP A 45 7.49 -9.70 -11.97
C ASP A 45 6.88 -8.31 -11.66
N VAL A 46 6.49 -8.05 -10.41
CA VAL A 46 5.81 -6.81 -10.01
C VAL A 46 6.84 -5.77 -9.54
N PRO A 47 6.96 -4.61 -10.23
CA PRO A 47 7.69 -3.45 -9.70
C PRO A 47 7.07 -2.94 -8.41
N VAL A 48 7.94 -2.76 -7.40
CA VAL A 48 7.55 -2.27 -6.07
C VAL A 48 8.29 -0.97 -5.79
N THR A 49 7.55 0.04 -5.34
CA THR A 49 8.11 1.27 -4.78
C THR A 49 7.71 1.40 -3.31
N TRP A 50 8.70 1.66 -2.47
CA TRP A 50 8.56 1.89 -1.04
C TRP A 50 9.01 3.30 -0.70
N LEU A 51 8.13 4.10 -0.10
CA LEU A 51 8.44 5.42 0.43
C LEU A 51 8.31 5.37 1.96
N PRO A 52 9.44 5.31 2.70
CA PRO A 52 9.40 5.39 4.15
C PRO A 52 8.99 6.79 4.59
N LYS A 53 8.27 6.85 5.72
CA LYS A 53 7.76 8.06 6.37
C LYS A 53 7.09 9.05 5.40
N ALA A 54 6.28 8.53 4.47
CA ALA A 54 5.50 9.33 3.54
C ALA A 54 4.66 10.38 4.29
N VAL A 55 4.03 10.00 5.40
CA VAL A 55 3.32 10.90 6.31
C VAL A 55 3.56 10.46 7.75
N GLY A 56 4.39 11.18 8.50
CA GLY A 56 4.69 10.84 9.90
C GLY A 56 5.23 9.41 10.08
N LYS A 57 4.42 8.51 10.65
CA LYS A 57 4.75 7.08 10.84
C LYS A 57 4.29 6.16 9.70
N TRP A 58 3.66 6.72 8.67
CA TRP A 58 3.11 5.94 7.56
C TRP A 58 4.13 5.77 6.44
N HIS A 59 4.14 4.61 5.82
CA HIS A 59 4.98 4.27 4.68
C HIS A 59 4.07 3.98 3.49
N SER A 60 4.34 4.59 2.34
CA SER A 60 3.62 4.25 1.10
C SER A 60 4.29 3.04 0.47
N LEU A 61 3.47 2.06 0.11
CA LEU A 61 3.83 0.91 -0.71
C LEU A 61 2.99 0.98 -1.99
N TYR A 62 3.68 1.10 -3.11
CA TYR A 62 3.09 1.16 -4.43
C TYR A 62 3.52 -0.05 -5.26
N LEU A 63 2.54 -0.74 -5.84
CA LEU A 63 2.74 -1.89 -6.72
C LEU A 63 2.22 -1.54 -8.11
N GLU A 64 3.11 -1.55 -9.09
CA GLU A 64 2.77 -1.20 -10.47
C GLU A 64 2.47 -2.48 -11.25
N SER A 65 1.20 -2.88 -11.35
CA SER A 65 0.85 -4.11 -12.06
C SER A 65 -0.60 -4.12 -12.53
N ASP A 66 -0.80 -4.44 -13.81
CA ASP A 66 -2.14 -4.71 -14.35
C ASP A 66 -2.74 -6.03 -13.82
N ALA A 67 -1.93 -6.86 -13.15
CA ALA A 67 -2.33 -8.18 -12.68
C ALA A 67 -1.72 -8.65 -11.32
N PRO A 68 -1.80 -7.87 -10.23
CA PRO A 68 -1.41 -8.34 -8.91
C PRO A 68 -2.30 -9.53 -8.46
N PRO A 69 -2.04 -10.21 -7.35
CA PRO A 69 -2.98 -11.21 -6.84
C PRO A 69 -4.24 -10.56 -6.23
N TRP A 70 -4.19 -9.27 -5.89
CA TRP A 70 -5.30 -8.52 -5.27
C TRP A 70 -6.15 -7.79 -6.30
N ALA A 71 -7.46 -7.74 -6.07
CA ALA A 71 -8.41 -7.12 -7.01
C ALA A 71 -8.38 -5.58 -6.99
N ASP A 72 -8.09 -5.00 -5.82
CA ASP A 72 -8.08 -3.56 -5.53
C ASP A 72 -7.14 -3.26 -4.33
N ASP A 73 -7.01 -1.98 -4.00
CA ASP A 73 -6.18 -1.52 -2.87
C ASP A 73 -6.63 -2.13 -1.53
N LEU A 74 -7.94 -2.28 -1.35
CA LEU A 74 -8.52 -2.78 -0.10
C LEU A 74 -8.23 -4.26 0.12
N ALA A 75 -8.28 -5.08 -0.93
CA ALA A 75 -7.89 -6.49 -0.88
C ALA A 75 -6.40 -6.62 -0.53
N CYS A 76 -5.55 -5.75 -1.07
CA CYS A 76 -4.14 -5.70 -0.71
C CYS A 76 -3.95 -5.26 0.75
N ALA A 77 -4.67 -4.22 1.19
CA ALA A 77 -4.59 -3.70 2.55
C ALA A 77 -4.98 -4.75 3.60
N ARG A 78 -6.03 -5.55 3.33
CA ARG A 78 -6.40 -6.69 4.18
C ARG A 78 -5.31 -7.75 4.26
N ALA A 79 -4.73 -8.11 3.11
CA ALA A 79 -3.66 -9.11 3.07
C ALA A 79 -2.40 -8.62 3.80
N ALA A 80 -2.03 -7.36 3.62
CA ALA A 80 -0.92 -6.72 4.32
C ALA A 80 -1.17 -6.68 5.83
N HIS A 81 -2.38 -6.29 6.26
CA HIS A 81 -2.74 -6.29 7.68
C HIS A 81 -2.65 -7.70 8.28
N ALA A 82 -3.21 -8.71 7.59
CA ALA A 82 -3.18 -10.10 8.04
C ALA A 82 -1.76 -10.66 8.16
N ALA A 83 -0.84 -10.26 7.27
CA ALA A 83 0.54 -10.73 7.28
C ALA A 83 1.43 -9.98 8.28
N LEU A 84 1.24 -8.67 8.43
CA LEU A 84 2.16 -7.79 9.15
C LEU A 84 1.65 -7.37 10.53
N GLY A 85 0.34 -7.48 10.79
CA GLY A 85 -0.30 -7.05 12.05
C GLY A 85 -0.31 -5.54 12.29
N VAL A 86 0.07 -4.73 11.29
CA VAL A 86 0.10 -3.27 11.37
C VAL A 86 -1.19 -2.65 10.84
N GLN A 87 -1.52 -1.44 11.26
CA GLN A 87 -2.63 -0.69 10.65
C GLN A 87 -2.27 -0.34 9.21
N VAL A 88 -3.22 -0.56 8.29
CA VAL A 88 -3.08 -0.24 6.87
C VAL A 88 -4.18 0.73 6.46
N ARG A 89 -3.87 1.61 5.51
CA ARG A 89 -4.84 2.52 4.89
C ARG A 89 -4.75 2.45 3.37
N CYS A 90 -5.87 2.63 2.70
CA CYS A 90 -5.92 2.77 1.25
C CYS A 90 -7.05 3.71 0.83
N ALA A 91 -7.05 4.13 -0.43
CA ALA A 91 -8.17 4.86 -1.01
C ALA A 91 -9.43 3.95 -1.08
N PRO A 92 -10.64 4.51 -0.98
CA PRO A 92 -11.90 3.76 -1.09
C PRO A 92 -12.26 3.33 -2.52
N GLY A 93 -11.47 3.72 -3.53
CA GLY A 93 -11.64 3.36 -4.94
C GLY A 93 -10.59 3.99 -5.83
N THR A 94 -10.74 3.83 -7.15
CA THR A 94 -9.91 4.52 -8.15
C THR A 94 -10.11 6.02 -8.02
N TRP A 95 -9.04 6.76 -7.70
CA TRP A 95 -9.03 8.22 -7.73
C TRP A 95 -9.65 8.73 -9.04
N VAL A 96 -10.73 9.51 -8.95
CA VAL A 96 -11.35 10.17 -10.10
C VAL A 96 -10.95 11.64 -10.06
N GLU A 97 -10.38 12.17 -11.14
CA GLU A 97 -9.88 13.57 -11.21
C GLU A 97 -10.95 14.66 -10.92
N ASP A 98 -12.24 14.30 -10.86
CA ASP A 98 -13.37 15.21 -10.61
C ASP A 98 -13.91 15.13 -9.15
N GLU A 99 -13.27 14.34 -8.28
CA GLU A 99 -13.67 14.23 -6.88
C GLU A 99 -13.32 15.51 -6.11
N SER A 100 -14.29 16.01 -5.33
CA SER A 100 -14.11 17.21 -4.49
C SER A 100 -13.02 17.00 -3.44
N ASP A 101 -12.39 18.07 -2.95
CA ASP A 101 -11.33 17.99 -1.92
C ASP A 101 -11.72 17.15 -0.68
N GLU A 102 -13.02 17.05 -0.36
CA GLU A 102 -13.53 16.23 0.75
C GLU A 102 -13.47 14.72 0.48
N GLU A 103 -13.47 14.29 -0.78
CA GLU A 103 -13.39 12.88 -1.17
C GLU A 103 -11.93 12.39 -1.22
N ALA A 104 -10.99 13.27 -1.54
CA ALA A 104 -9.53 13.03 -1.46
C ALA A 104 -9.05 12.69 -0.04
N ASP A 105 -9.77 13.21 0.96
CA ASP A 105 -9.51 12.99 2.38
C ASP A 105 -10.12 11.67 2.91
N ARG A 106 -10.91 10.94 2.12
CA ARG A 106 -11.54 9.67 2.54
C ARG A 106 -10.59 8.51 2.34
N TRP A 107 -10.39 7.73 3.40
CA TRP A 107 -9.54 6.54 3.40
C TRP A 107 -10.26 5.38 4.06
N ILE A 108 -9.97 4.16 3.60
CA ILE A 108 -10.33 2.95 4.32
C ILE A 108 -9.17 2.60 5.24
N LYS A 109 -9.47 2.45 6.53
CA LYS A 109 -8.55 1.94 7.55
C LYS A 109 -8.84 0.45 7.77
N VAL A 110 -7.77 -0.35 7.79
CA VAL A 110 -7.78 -1.76 8.17
C VAL A 110 -6.93 -1.95 9.43
N ASP A 111 -7.53 -2.46 10.49
CA ASP A 111 -6.84 -2.89 11.71
C ASP A 111 -7.54 -4.06 12.40
N ALA A 112 -7.15 -4.35 13.65
CA ALA A 112 -7.65 -5.48 14.41
C ALA A 112 -9.17 -5.43 14.70
N ASP A 113 -9.78 -4.23 14.64
CA ASP A 113 -11.23 -4.05 14.80
C ASP A 113 -11.99 -4.24 13.47
N GLY A 114 -11.26 -4.46 12.37
CA GLY A 114 -11.78 -4.64 11.02
C GLY A 114 -11.58 -3.40 10.15
N GLU A 115 -12.58 -3.10 9.34
CA GLU A 115 -12.53 -2.03 8.35
C GLU A 115 -13.47 -0.89 8.69
N SER A 116 -12.96 0.32 8.51
CA SER A 116 -13.76 1.53 8.71
C SER A 116 -13.29 2.64 7.79
N GLU A 117 -14.23 3.42 7.27
CA GLU A 117 -13.92 4.68 6.58
C GLU A 117 -13.49 5.76 7.57
N ILE A 118 -12.47 6.52 7.22
CA ILE A 118 -11.92 7.61 8.01
C ILE A 118 -11.64 8.83 7.13
N ILE A 119 -11.60 10.00 7.76
CA ILE A 119 -11.03 11.21 7.18
C ILE A 119 -9.58 11.29 7.64
N TRP A 120 -8.62 11.26 6.70
CA TRP A 120 -7.20 11.36 7.01
C TRP A 120 -6.58 12.61 6.42
N ARG A 121 -6.51 13.67 7.23
CA ARG A 121 -5.78 14.91 6.91
C ARG A 121 -4.32 14.76 7.27
N THR A 122 -3.44 15.12 6.35
CA THR A 122 -1.98 14.98 6.48
C THR A 122 -1.26 16.29 6.84
N ASP A 123 -2.00 17.30 7.33
CA ASP A 123 -1.47 18.60 7.83
C ASP A 123 -0.30 18.45 8.83
#